data_AF-A0A1B6FA50-F1
#
_entry.id   AF-A0A1B6FA50-F1
#
_cell.length_a   1.000
_cell.length_b   1.000
_cell.length_c   1.000
_cell.angle_alpha   90.00
_cell.angle_beta   90.00
_cell.angle_gamma   90.00
#
_symmetry.space_group_name_H-M   'P 1'
#
loop_
_entity.id
_entity.type
_entity.pdbx_description
1 polymer ?
#
loop_
_entity_poly.entity_id
_entity_poly.type
_entity_poly.pdbx_seq_one_letter_code
_entity_poly.pdbx_strand_id
1 'polypeptide(L)'
;DCTFSPDKPKFLLPLVFEAFRSLKFNHIFPSYDGNKNVYSAVKLPLKDDEISDTVKIREDPARDRDTEFKVTIRLTKEIDLRPLKNYGRDFGRIKTLEEAVTCIDVVLKAATSIVFNNVGRVFIPRNARPNLMQNIGINLICGLFQSAV
;
A
#
# COMPACT_ATOMS: atom_id res chain seq x y z
N ASP A 1 10.58 -5.54 3.12
CA ASP A 1 10.12 -6.22 1.89
C ASP A 1 9.00 -7.20 2.25
N CYS A 2 8.00 -7.34 1.39
CA CYS A 2 6.86 -8.23 1.56
C CYS A 2 6.74 -9.14 0.35
N THR A 3 6.57 -10.44 0.61
CA THR A 3 6.46 -11.46 -0.44
C THR A 3 5.24 -12.34 -0.18
N PHE A 4 4.62 -12.78 -1.27
CA PHE A 4 3.39 -13.57 -1.25
C PHE A 4 3.58 -14.85 -2.04
N SER A 5 3.06 -15.96 -1.51
CA SER A 5 2.96 -17.23 -2.21
C SER A 5 1.54 -17.76 -2.06
N PRO A 6 0.73 -17.81 -3.14
CA PRO A 6 1.03 -17.42 -4.52
C PRO A 6 1.08 -15.89 -4.76
N ASP A 7 1.87 -15.43 -5.75
CA ASP A 7 1.98 -14.00 -6.13
C ASP A 7 0.83 -13.51 -7.05
N LYS A 8 -0.10 -14.41 -7.39
CA LYS A 8 -1.23 -14.11 -8.25
C LYS A 8 -2.55 -14.56 -7.61
N PRO A 9 -3.64 -13.82 -7.84
CA PRO A 9 -3.72 -12.59 -8.64
C PRO A 9 -3.32 -11.31 -7.87
N LYS A 10 -2.67 -10.37 -8.56
CA LYS A 10 -2.07 -9.16 -7.93
C LYS A 10 -3.09 -8.23 -7.25
N PHE A 11 -4.33 -8.18 -7.76
CA PHE A 11 -5.37 -7.31 -7.21
C PHE A 11 -5.82 -7.75 -5.80
N LEU A 12 -5.56 -9.01 -5.41
CA LEU A 12 -5.88 -9.51 -4.07
C LEU A 12 -4.78 -9.25 -3.05
N LEU A 13 -3.54 -9.03 -3.49
CA LEU A 13 -2.40 -8.89 -2.56
C LEU A 13 -2.60 -7.77 -1.52
N PRO A 14 -3.20 -6.61 -1.84
CA PRO A 14 -3.55 -5.61 -0.82
C PRO A 14 -4.53 -6.13 0.24
N LEU A 15 -5.52 -6.94 -0.15
CA LEU A 15 -6.49 -7.55 0.75
C LEU A 15 -5.84 -8.62 1.63
N VAL A 16 -4.99 -9.46 1.02
CA VAL A 16 -4.16 -10.46 1.70
C VAL A 16 -3.27 -9.80 2.76
N PHE A 17 -2.60 -8.70 2.40
CA PHE A 17 -1.75 -7.94 3.31
C PHE A 17 -2.55 -7.37 4.49
N GLU A 18 -3.74 -6.83 4.25
CA GLU A 18 -4.58 -6.25 5.31
C GLU A 18 -5.09 -7.32 6.30
N ALA A 19 -5.43 -8.51 5.80
CA ALA A 19 -5.76 -9.65 6.64
C ALA A 19 -4.56 -10.10 7.49
N PHE A 20 -3.37 -10.17 6.88
CA PHE A 20 -2.13 -10.51 7.59
C PHE A 20 -1.78 -9.48 8.67
N ARG A 21 -1.90 -8.18 8.34
CA ARG A 21 -1.69 -7.07 9.27
C ARG A 21 -2.62 -7.21 10.47
N SER A 22 -3.91 -7.46 10.23
CA SER A 22 -4.90 -7.64 11.31
C SER A 22 -4.56 -8.79 12.25
N LEU A 23 -3.96 -9.87 11.72
CA LEU A 23 -3.57 -11.06 12.48
C LEU A 23 -2.30 -10.85 13.31
N LYS A 24 -1.28 -10.19 12.75
CA LYS A 24 0.06 -10.08 13.37
C LYS A 24 0.34 -8.77 14.08
N PHE A 25 -0.26 -7.68 13.62
CA PHE A 25 0.09 -6.33 14.05
C PHE A 25 -1.14 -5.67 14.68
N ASN A 26 -1.27 -5.85 16.00
CA ASN A 26 -2.32 -5.15 16.74
C ASN A 26 -1.96 -3.67 16.88
N HIS A 27 -2.85 -2.78 16.43
CA HIS A 27 -2.69 -1.31 16.46
C HIS A 27 -1.50 -0.70 15.71
N ILE A 28 -0.75 -1.48 14.91
CA ILE A 28 0.29 -0.95 14.02
C ILE A 28 -0.23 -1.01 12.58
N PHE A 29 -0.16 0.13 11.88
CA PHE A 29 -0.67 0.30 10.52
C PHE A 29 0.46 0.57 9.53
N PRO A 30 1.24 -0.47 9.16
CA PRO A 30 2.24 -0.33 8.12
C PRO A 30 1.59 -0.02 6.77
N SER A 31 2.23 0.85 5.99
CA SER A 31 1.80 1.25 4.64
C SER A 31 2.40 0.31 3.60
N TYR A 32 1.56 -0.29 2.76
CA TYR A 32 1.96 -1.20 1.69
C TYR A 32 1.76 -0.55 0.32
N ASP A 33 2.74 -0.72 -0.57
CA ASP A 33 2.71 -0.14 -1.92
C ASP A 33 1.85 -0.91 -2.93
N GLY A 34 1.29 -2.06 -2.54
CA GLY A 34 0.51 -2.92 -3.43
C GLY A 34 1.36 -3.95 -4.21
N ASN A 35 2.67 -4.00 -3.98
CA ASN A 35 3.58 -4.92 -4.66
C ASN A 35 4.56 -5.63 -3.71
N LYS A 36 5.52 -4.90 -3.13
CA LYS A 36 6.60 -5.49 -2.33
C LYS A 36 7.04 -4.61 -1.16
N ASN A 37 6.91 -3.29 -1.27
CA ASN A 37 7.43 -2.39 -0.26
C ASN A 37 6.41 -2.17 0.85
N VAL A 38 6.86 -2.33 2.09
CA VAL A 38 6.09 -2.06 3.30
C VAL A 38 6.90 -1.12 4.17
N TYR A 39 6.27 -0.03 4.61
CA TYR A 39 6.86 0.98 5.47
C TYR A 39 6.10 1.05 6.79
N SER A 40 6.80 1.23 7.89
CA SER A 40 6.21 1.39 9.21
C SER A 40 6.92 2.51 9.97
N ALA A 41 6.16 3.33 10.68
CA ALA A 41 6.71 4.36 11.57
C ALA A 41 7.29 3.76 12.86
N VAL A 42 6.82 2.57 13.25
CA VAL A 42 7.25 1.84 14.44
C VAL A 42 7.92 0.54 14.03
N LYS A 43 8.96 0.12 14.75
CA LYS A 43 9.61 -1.18 14.51
C LYS A 43 8.60 -2.32 14.69
N LEU A 44 8.44 -3.14 13.66
CA LEU A 44 7.53 -4.28 13.70
C LEU A 44 8.08 -5.37 14.64
N PRO A 45 7.22 -6.15 15.31
CA PRO A 45 7.62 -7.24 16.19
C PRO A 45 8.09 -8.47 15.37
N LEU A 46 9.21 -8.31 14.66
CA LEU A 46 9.82 -9.34 13.83
C LEU A 46 10.73 -10.25 14.70
N LYS A 47 10.80 -11.54 14.36
CA LYS A 47 11.77 -12.47 14.94
C LYS A 47 12.87 -12.69 13.90
N ASP A 48 14.13 -12.46 14.25
CA ASP A 48 15.26 -12.57 13.31
C ASP A 48 15.05 -11.74 12.02
N ASP A 49 14.50 -10.52 12.17
CA ASP A 49 14.19 -9.60 11.07
C ASP A 49 13.15 -10.12 10.05
N GLU A 50 12.44 -11.20 10.35
CA GLU A 50 11.39 -11.77 9.51
C GLU A 50 10.12 -12.12 10.30
N ILE A 51 8.98 -12.11 9.62
CA ILE A 51 7.74 -12.71 10.10
C ILE A 51 7.01 -13.32 8.91
N SER A 52 6.48 -14.52 9.08
CA SER A 52 5.64 -15.17 8.08
C SER A 52 4.41 -15.80 8.70
N ASP A 53 3.34 -15.84 7.93
CA ASP A 53 2.09 -16.53 8.28
C ASP A 53 1.24 -16.77 7.04
N THR A 54 0.27 -17.66 7.17
CA THR A 54 -0.69 -17.96 6.12
C THR A 54 -2.02 -17.28 6.42
N VAL A 55 -2.59 -16.62 5.41
CA VAL A 55 -3.94 -16.03 5.48
C VAL A 55 -4.83 -16.63 4.42
N LYS A 56 -6.12 -16.77 4.76
CA LYS A 56 -7.16 -17.25 3.86
C LYS A 56 -7.97 -16.08 3.35
N ILE A 57 -8.03 -15.92 2.04
CA ILE A 57 -8.87 -14.91 1.39
C ILE A 57 -9.88 -15.60 0.50
N ARG A 58 -11.13 -15.16 0.61
CA ARG A 58 -12.21 -15.57 -0.27
C ARG A 58 -12.24 -14.64 -1.47
N GLU A 59 -11.98 -15.17 -2.66
CA GLU A 59 -11.93 -14.41 -3.91
C GLU A 59 -13.29 -13.83 -4.32
N ASP A 60 -14.35 -14.61 -4.13
CA ASP A 60 -15.69 -14.29 -4.59
C ASP A 60 -16.71 -14.82 -3.55
N PRO A 61 -17.65 -14.00 -3.05
CA PRO A 61 -18.68 -14.48 -2.14
C PRO A 61 -19.52 -15.62 -2.75
N ALA A 62 -19.66 -15.64 -4.08
CA ALA A 62 -20.43 -16.64 -4.81
C ALA A 62 -19.67 -17.95 -5.06
N ARG A 63 -18.34 -17.97 -4.91
CA ARG A 63 -17.52 -19.18 -5.04
C ARG A 63 -17.04 -19.64 -3.67
N ASP A 64 -17.16 -20.93 -3.41
CA ASP A 64 -16.76 -21.54 -2.13
C ASP A 64 -15.30 -22.00 -2.15
N ARG A 65 -14.41 -21.17 -2.71
CA ARG A 65 -12.97 -21.46 -2.76
C ARG A 65 -12.22 -20.38 -2.00
N ASP A 66 -11.71 -20.76 -0.85
CA ASP A 66 -10.73 -19.98 -0.12
C ASP A 66 -9.35 -20.25 -0.70
N THR A 67 -8.63 -19.17 -1.01
CA THR A 67 -7.23 -19.25 -1.45
C THR A 67 -6.33 -18.93 -0.27
N GLU A 68 -5.40 -19.84 0.02
CA GLU A 68 -4.38 -19.64 1.04
C GLU A 68 -3.19 -18.88 0.46
N PHE A 69 -2.78 -17.82 1.15
CA PHE A 69 -1.60 -17.03 0.81
C PHE A 69 -0.63 -17.06 1.98
N LYS A 70 0.58 -17.56 1.75
CA LYS A 70 1.70 -17.37 2.67
C LYS A 70 2.29 -15.98 2.44
N VAL A 71 2.27 -15.17 3.48
CA VAL A 71 2.84 -13.81 3.51
C VAL A 71 4.12 -13.85 4.32
N THR A 72 5.20 -13.28 3.79
CA THR A 72 6.47 -13.10 4.51
C THR A 72 6.89 -11.64 4.43
N ILE A 73 7.09 -11.02 5.59
CA ILE A 73 7.64 -9.66 5.72
C ILE A 73 9.04 -9.75 6.32
N ARG A 74 10.01 -9.12 5.66
CA ARG A 74 11.40 -9.03 6.11
C ARG A 74 11.84 -7.58 6.26
N LEU A 75 12.58 -7.26 7.32
CA LEU A 75 13.24 -5.97 7.46
C LEU A 75 14.38 -5.87 6.43
N THR A 76 14.35 -4.83 5.60
CA THR A 76 15.36 -4.63 4.55
C THR A 76 16.30 -3.48 4.89
N LYS A 77 15.74 -2.36 5.35
CA LYS A 77 16.49 -1.15 5.70
C LYS A 77 15.64 -0.20 6.53
N GLU A 78 16.31 0.67 7.28
CA GLU A 78 15.72 1.83 7.91
C GLU A 78 15.89 3.06 7.00
N ILE A 79 14.83 3.85 6.83
CA ILE A 79 14.85 5.02 5.95
C ILE A 79 15.06 6.28 6.80
N ASP A 80 16.10 7.03 6.47
CA ASP A 80 16.37 8.33 7.07
C ASP A 80 15.53 9.43 6.40
N LEU A 81 14.60 10.02 7.14
CA LEU A 81 13.75 11.12 6.68
C LEU A 81 14.36 12.51 6.91
N ARG A 82 15.48 12.63 7.64
CA ARG A 82 16.16 13.92 7.90
C ARG A 82 16.49 14.72 6.63
N PRO A 83 16.88 14.10 5.49
CA PRO A 83 17.17 14.84 4.26
C PRO A 83 15.99 15.67 3.73
N LEU A 84 14.75 15.26 3.99
CA LEU A 84 13.57 16.01 3.56
C LEU A 84 13.48 17.39 4.23
N LYS A 85 13.93 17.50 5.48
CA LYS A 85 13.96 18.76 6.23
C LYS A 85 15.10 19.69 5.75
N ASN A 86 16.19 19.10 5.29
CA ASN A 86 17.40 19.82 4.86
C ASN A 86 17.47 19.98 3.32
N TYR A 87 16.35 19.75 2.63
CA TYR A 87 16.28 19.87 1.19
C TYR A 87 16.74 21.27 0.74
N GLY A 88 17.73 21.31 -0.15
CA GLY A 88 18.37 22.54 -0.63
C GLY A 88 19.65 22.98 0.11
N ARG A 89 20.01 22.35 1.24
CA ARG A 89 21.29 22.62 1.94
C ARG A 89 22.35 21.54 1.68
N ASP A 90 21.93 20.29 1.55
CA ASP A 90 22.82 19.13 1.40
C ASP A 90 22.54 18.37 0.09
N PHE A 91 23.09 18.85 -1.03
CA PHE A 91 22.98 18.19 -2.34
C PHE A 91 23.72 16.84 -2.42
N GLY A 92 24.51 16.47 -1.41
CA GLY A 92 25.32 15.24 -1.41
C GLY A 92 24.57 13.93 -1.11
N ARG A 93 23.26 13.97 -0.79
CA ARG A 93 22.47 12.81 -0.35
C ARG A 93 21.24 12.52 -1.21
N ILE A 94 21.38 12.65 -2.53
CA ILE A 94 20.27 12.50 -3.50
C ILE A 94 19.56 11.14 -3.34
N LYS A 95 20.30 10.03 -3.24
CA LYS A 95 19.70 8.69 -3.10
C LYS A 95 18.88 8.54 -1.81
N THR A 96 19.36 9.05 -0.69
CA THR A 96 18.62 8.99 0.58
C THR A 96 17.36 9.85 0.52
N LEU A 97 17.40 10.97 -0.20
CA LEU A 97 16.24 11.81 -0.43
C LEU A 97 15.19 11.10 -1.29
N GLU A 98 15.58 10.46 -2.40
CA GLU A 98 14.64 9.71 -3.26
C GLU A 98 13.92 8.60 -2.50
N GLU A 99 14.64 7.88 -1.64
CA GLU A 99 14.06 6.84 -0.79
C GLU A 99 13.08 7.41 0.25
N ALA A 100 13.43 8.55 0.86
CA ALA A 100 12.56 9.25 1.80
C ALA A 100 11.27 9.77 1.13
N VAL A 101 11.39 10.33 -0.09
CA VAL A 101 10.27 10.82 -0.89
C VAL A 101 9.35 9.65 -1.30
N THR A 102 9.93 8.53 -1.75
CA THR A 102 9.16 7.33 -2.10
C THR A 102 8.41 6.77 -0.89
N CYS A 103 9.05 6.74 0.28
CA CYS A 103 8.42 6.33 1.53
C CYS A 103 7.19 7.19 1.84
N ILE A 104 7.31 8.52 1.74
CA ILE A 104 6.20 9.45 1.98
C ILE A 104 5.07 9.24 0.96
N ASP A 105 5.39 9.08 -0.32
CA ASP A 105 4.39 8.85 -1.36
C ASP A 105 3.54 7.61 -1.06
N VAL A 106 4.16 6.50 -0.64
CA VAL A 106 3.44 5.28 -0.27
C VAL A 106 2.61 5.47 1.00
N VAL A 107 3.13 6.16 2.02
CA VAL A 107 2.39 6.42 3.26
C VAL A 107 1.16 7.29 3.00
N LEU A 108 1.28 8.35 2.21
CA LEU A 108 0.16 9.23 1.87
C LEU A 108 -0.88 8.51 1.00
N LYS A 109 -0.44 7.64 0.08
CA LYS A 109 -1.32 6.76 -0.71
C LYS A 109 -2.08 5.77 0.14
N ALA A 110 -1.44 5.18 1.14
CA ALA A 110 -2.08 4.23 2.03
C ALA A 110 -3.22 4.89 2.83
N ALA A 111 -2.97 6.11 3.35
CA ALA A 111 -3.99 6.87 4.08
C ALA A 111 -5.21 7.23 3.21
N THR A 112 -4.98 7.63 1.95
CA THR A 112 -6.04 8.02 1.02
C THR A 112 -6.83 6.82 0.47
N SER A 113 -6.20 5.65 0.34
CA SER A 113 -6.86 4.41 -0.11
C SER A 113 -8.02 3.95 0.79
N ILE A 114 -8.12 4.48 2.02
CA ILE A 114 -9.20 4.20 2.96
C ILE A 114 -10.55 4.74 2.43
N VAL A 115 -10.51 5.93 1.82
CA VAL A 115 -11.70 6.69 1.38
C VAL A 115 -11.83 6.78 -0.14
N PHE A 116 -10.72 6.64 -0.87
CA PHE A 116 -10.66 6.72 -2.33
C PHE A 116 -10.33 5.35 -2.94
N ASN A 117 -10.85 5.13 -4.14
CA ASN A 117 -10.36 4.12 -5.05
C ASN A 117 -9.24 4.74 -5.89
N ASN A 118 -8.12 4.04 -6.02
CA ASN A 118 -6.94 4.59 -6.67
C ASN A 118 -6.75 3.98 -8.06
N VAL A 119 -6.58 4.84 -9.06
CA VAL A 119 -6.18 4.45 -10.41
C VAL A 119 -4.90 5.21 -10.74
N GLY A 120 -3.76 4.53 -10.58
CA GLY A 120 -2.45 5.16 -10.71
C GLY A 120 -2.24 6.25 -9.65
N ARG A 121 -2.19 7.52 -10.07
CA ARG A 121 -2.06 8.72 -9.19
C ARG A 121 -3.36 9.50 -9.05
N VAL A 122 -4.48 8.95 -9.54
CA VAL A 122 -5.80 9.55 -9.45
C VAL A 122 -6.61 8.84 -8.37
N PHE A 123 -7.22 9.64 -7.49
CA PHE A 123 -7.99 9.22 -6.33
C PHE A 123 -9.45 9.56 -6.59
N ILE A 124 -10.29 8.53 -6.68
CA ILE A 124 -11.71 8.65 -7.00
C ILE A 124 -12.49 8.36 -5.72
N PRO A 125 -13.34 9.27 -5.22
CA PRO A 125 -14.11 9.01 -4.00
C PRO A 125 -14.94 7.75 -4.17
N ARG A 126 -14.95 6.84 -3.18
CA ARG A 126 -15.69 5.58 -3.29
C ARG A 126 -17.21 5.78 -3.43
N ASN A 127 -17.71 6.91 -2.94
CA ASN A 127 -19.10 7.35 -3.03
C ASN A 127 -19.35 8.36 -4.17
N ALA A 128 -18.40 8.54 -5.09
CA ALA A 128 -18.56 9.48 -6.19
C ALA A 128 -19.75 9.08 -7.06
N ARG A 129 -20.66 10.03 -7.26
CA ARG A 129 -21.78 9.86 -8.20
C ARG A 129 -21.30 10.24 -9.60
N PRO A 130 -21.65 9.46 -10.63
CA PRO A 130 -21.33 9.83 -12.00
C PRO A 130 -22.09 11.11 -12.36
N ASN A 131 -21.36 12.14 -12.80
CA ASN A 131 -21.91 13.49 -12.88
C ASN A 131 -22.51 13.83 -14.25
N LEU A 132 -22.20 13.10 -15.32
CA LEU A 132 -22.75 13.43 -16.66
C LEU A 132 -22.57 12.24 -17.64
N MET A 133 -23.52 12.09 -18.57
CA MET A 133 -23.50 11.23 -19.77
C MET A 133 -24.02 9.78 -19.69
N GLN A 134 -25.08 9.51 -18.93
CA GLN A 134 -25.71 8.17 -18.88
C GLN A 134 -26.27 7.65 -20.21
N ASN A 135 -26.52 8.51 -21.21
CA ASN A 135 -27.14 8.11 -22.48
C ASN A 135 -26.24 7.32 -23.45
N ILE A 136 -24.95 7.11 -23.13
CA ILE A 136 -23.99 6.40 -24.01
C ILE A 136 -23.33 5.20 -23.28
N GLY A 137 -23.80 4.86 -22.07
CA GLY A 137 -23.22 3.77 -21.28
C GLY A 137 -21.84 4.07 -20.68
N ILE A 138 -21.40 5.33 -20.69
CA ILE A 138 -20.13 5.80 -20.11
C ILE A 138 -20.43 6.82 -19.01
N ASN A 139 -19.71 6.73 -17.90
CA ASN A 139 -19.88 7.63 -16.77
C ASN A 139 -18.63 8.50 -16.58
N LEU A 140 -18.81 9.81 -16.49
CA LEU A 140 -17.75 10.72 -16.06
C LEU A 140 -17.72 10.82 -14.53
N ILE A 141 -16.56 10.55 -13.94
CA ILE A 141 -16.32 10.67 -12.50
C ILE A 141 -15.11 11.58 -12.28
N CYS A 142 -15.28 12.64 -11.49
CA CYS A 142 -14.20 13.53 -11.11
C CYS A 142 -13.37 12.89 -9.97
N GLY A 143 -12.05 13.00 -10.08
CA GLY A 143 -11.10 12.54 -9.06
C GLY A 143 -10.07 13.60 -8.74
N LEU A 144 -9.24 13.33 -7.74
CA LEU A 144 -8.10 14.16 -7.34
C LEU A 144 -6.81 13.56 -7.88
N PHE A 145 -5.87 14.39 -8.30
CA PHE A 145 -4.51 13.95 -8.61
C PHE A 145 -3.62 14.22 -7.40
N GLN A 146 -2.82 13.23 -6.98
CA GLN A 146 -1.84 13.41 -5.92
C GLN A 146 -0.48 12.86 -6.36
N SER A 147 0.55 13.68 -6.14
CA SER A 147 1.94 13.30 -6.30
C SER A 147 2.78 14.02 -5.26
N ALA A 148 3.69 13.30 -4.60
CA ALA A 148 4.71 13.92 -3.76
C ALA A 148 5.91 14.47 -4.58
N VAL A 149 5.96 14.16 -5.89
CA VAL A 149 7.01 14.54 -6.85
C VAL A 149 6.43 15.09 -8.13
#